data_AF-A0A3D3G035-F1
#
_entry.id   AF-A0A3D3G035-F1
#
_cell.length_a   1.000
_cell.length_b   1.000
_cell.length_c   1.000
_cell.angle_alpha   90.00
_cell.angle_beta   90.00
_cell.angle_gamma   90.00
#
_symmetry.space_group_name_H-M   'P 1'
#
loop_
_entity.id
_entity.type
_entity.pdbx_description
1 polymer ?
#
loop_
_entity_poly.entity_id
_entity_poly.type
_entity_poly.pdbx_seq_one_letter_code
_entity_poly.pdbx_strand_id
1 'polypeptide(L)'
;MNTMLFSPTVSTQMVLVDLVNSFLVEGYISEQAIFTRQQAKTRLKARFGQCFDSLFEGYTDQSYFAVLFNSHVAEFILLPVRKAIKQDWQIQPLACCFRVEVLTDQGFQTCLCNALDLFNAMRRLEYFSGCEESKLANLSAELELTLLQTQLSNHHQICSETWLSDQPAELFIQLEQYAALRDRPYHPLAKLKEGFSNDEYRQFSPEFSQPIRLNWVAIKKEKLVFGQDVTQLKIHQPSKIFLSSEENLQLQQELNQKGVSADYLVLPMHAWQFEHVLADQFKLELDEQVIVPLQFQSADLYASSSLRSLLSETKPQDSLKLPLAVKSLGSLRFLPIVKMINGQKNQKLLQVAKQKDDVLKKRLWLCDENQWWAYLPHQPENLTPDNLILFEERPMHLAAQRRRIPSELLQHPYQLIPMASLGHCIEGEIYPFELILKAQQLESNQTNVID
;
A
#
# COMPACT_ATOMS: atom_id res chain seq x y z
N MET A 1 -30.20 -15.30 9.53
CA MET A 1 -29.15 -15.09 8.52
C MET A 1 -29.00 -13.60 8.29
N ASN A 2 -28.22 -12.93 9.15
CA ASN A 2 -27.86 -11.53 9.01
C ASN A 2 -26.34 -11.50 8.95
N THR A 3 -25.79 -11.57 7.75
CA THR A 3 -24.38 -11.30 7.45
C THR A 3 -24.15 -9.78 7.53
N MET A 4 -24.30 -9.22 8.74
CA MET A 4 -23.79 -7.90 9.06
C MET A 4 -22.37 -8.06 9.60
N LEU A 5 -21.43 -8.05 8.66
CA LEU A 5 -20.05 -7.55 8.76
C LEU A 5 -19.39 -7.98 7.44
N PHE A 6 -19.45 -7.09 6.43
CA PHE A 6 -18.87 -7.22 5.10
C PHE A 6 -19.32 -8.48 4.32
N SER A 7 -20.41 -8.37 3.56
CA SER A 7 -20.69 -9.36 2.52
C SER A 7 -19.69 -9.17 1.37
N PRO A 8 -19.00 -10.23 0.92
CA PRO A 8 -17.84 -10.12 0.05
C PRO A 8 -18.32 -10.33 -1.37
N THR A 9 -18.66 -9.26 -2.07
CA THR A 9 -18.88 -9.36 -3.51
C THR A 9 -18.34 -8.12 -4.18
N VAL A 10 -17.37 -8.36 -5.06
CA VAL A 10 -16.80 -7.46 -6.06
C VAL A 10 -15.75 -6.48 -5.52
N SER A 11 -14.47 -6.89 -5.55
CA SER A 11 -13.31 -6.04 -5.26
C SER A 11 -13.30 -4.71 -6.05
N THR A 12 -13.85 -4.69 -7.27
CA THR A 12 -14.07 -3.47 -8.05
C THR A 12 -15.11 -2.51 -7.45
N GLN A 13 -16.08 -3.01 -6.68
CA GLN A 13 -17.03 -2.17 -5.94
C GLN A 13 -16.33 -1.45 -4.77
N MET A 14 -15.26 -2.02 -4.20
CA MET A 14 -14.51 -1.37 -3.12
C MET A 14 -13.80 -0.09 -3.58
N VAL A 15 -13.27 -0.06 -4.81
CA VAL A 15 -12.67 1.13 -5.40
C VAL A 15 -13.71 2.25 -5.53
N LEU A 16 -14.92 1.92 -5.99
CA LEU A 16 -16.04 2.84 -6.08
C LEU A 16 -16.46 3.36 -4.70
N VAL A 17 -16.55 2.48 -3.71
CA VAL A 17 -16.89 2.83 -2.33
C VAL A 17 -15.88 3.82 -1.75
N ASP A 18 -14.59 3.54 -1.89
CA ASP A 18 -13.51 4.40 -1.41
C ASP A 18 -13.53 5.76 -2.14
N LEU A 19 -13.78 5.77 -3.46
CA LEU A 19 -13.88 6.99 -4.24
C LEU A 19 -15.06 7.87 -3.80
N VAL A 20 -16.26 7.31 -3.70
CA VAL A 20 -17.47 8.05 -3.28
C VAL A 20 -17.31 8.58 -1.86
N ASN A 21 -16.81 7.76 -0.94
CA ASN A 21 -16.59 8.20 0.45
C ASN A 21 -15.54 9.32 0.52
N SER A 22 -14.48 9.25 -0.28
CA SER A 22 -13.49 10.33 -0.40
C SER A 22 -14.13 11.61 -0.92
N PHE A 23 -14.94 11.54 -1.98
CA PHE A 23 -15.64 12.72 -2.51
C PHE A 23 -16.66 13.33 -1.55
N LEU A 24 -17.32 12.52 -0.71
CA LEU A 24 -18.24 13.01 0.32
C LEU A 24 -17.49 13.80 1.41
N VAL A 25 -16.35 13.30 1.89
CA VAL A 25 -15.57 13.97 2.94
C VAL A 25 -14.79 15.17 2.44
N GLU A 26 -14.24 15.09 1.22
CA GLU A 26 -13.53 16.22 0.61
C GLU A 26 -14.47 17.29 0.04
N GLY A 27 -15.78 17.04 0.06
CA GLY A 27 -16.80 18.01 -0.33
C GLY A 27 -17.05 18.12 -1.84
N TYR A 28 -16.46 17.25 -2.67
CA TYR A 28 -16.80 17.13 -4.09
C TYR A 28 -18.24 16.67 -4.31
N ILE A 29 -18.79 15.89 -3.37
CA ILE A 29 -20.23 15.64 -3.26
C ILE A 29 -20.73 16.37 -2.02
N SER A 30 -21.32 17.55 -2.22
CA SER A 30 -21.89 18.35 -1.13
C SER A 30 -23.12 17.70 -0.51
N GLU A 31 -23.32 17.89 0.80
CA GLU A 31 -24.55 17.52 1.50
C GLU A 31 -25.81 18.16 0.88
N GLN A 32 -25.68 19.31 0.22
CA GLN A 32 -26.79 19.96 -0.49
C GLN A 32 -27.28 19.16 -1.71
N ALA A 33 -26.48 18.21 -2.19
CA ALA A 33 -26.86 17.28 -3.25
C ALA A 33 -27.49 15.99 -2.71
N ILE A 34 -27.64 15.84 -1.39
CA ILE A 34 -28.19 14.65 -0.73
C ILE A 34 -29.65 14.90 -0.34
N PHE A 35 -30.52 13.99 -0.78
CA PHE A 35 -31.96 14.12 -0.68
C PHE A 35 -32.60 12.84 -0.14
N THR A 36 -33.75 12.98 0.51
CA THR A 36 -34.62 11.81 0.75
C THR A 36 -35.15 11.27 -0.58
N ARG A 37 -35.61 10.02 -0.58
CA ARG A 37 -36.25 9.38 -1.74
C ARG A 37 -37.27 10.28 -2.46
N GLN A 38 -38.19 10.90 -1.71
CA GLN A 38 -39.23 11.75 -2.30
C GLN A 38 -38.69 13.06 -2.87
N GLN A 39 -37.71 13.67 -2.19
CA GLN A 39 -37.04 14.88 -2.65
C GLN A 39 -36.24 14.60 -3.95
N ALA A 40 -35.51 13.49 -4.01
CA ALA A 40 -34.76 13.06 -5.19
C ALA A 40 -35.68 12.90 -6.41
N LYS A 41 -36.79 12.15 -6.27
CA LYS A 41 -37.80 11.99 -7.33
C LYS A 41 -38.37 13.32 -7.82
N THR A 42 -38.74 14.20 -6.88
CA THR A 42 -39.31 15.52 -7.20
C THR A 42 -38.31 16.37 -7.97
N ARG A 43 -37.04 16.37 -7.55
CA ARG A 43 -35.97 17.15 -8.18
C ARG A 43 -35.63 16.65 -9.57
N LEU A 44 -35.54 15.33 -9.76
CA LEU A 44 -35.31 14.73 -11.08
C LEU A 44 -36.47 15.00 -12.04
N LYS A 45 -37.72 14.86 -11.59
CA LYS A 45 -38.91 15.19 -12.40
C LYS A 45 -38.94 16.66 -12.78
N ALA A 46 -38.59 17.57 -11.86
CA ALA A 46 -38.51 18.99 -12.14
C ALA A 46 -37.43 19.34 -13.17
N ARG A 47 -36.28 18.64 -13.14
CA ARG A 47 -35.17 18.88 -14.06
C ARG A 47 -35.39 18.28 -15.46
N PHE A 48 -35.94 17.08 -15.54
CA PHE A 48 -35.98 16.28 -16.77
C PHE A 48 -37.39 16.07 -17.34
N GLY A 49 -38.44 16.53 -16.67
CA GLY A 49 -39.81 16.48 -17.18
C GLY A 49 -40.46 15.09 -17.19
N GLN A 50 -39.81 14.07 -16.60
CA GLN A 50 -40.31 12.69 -16.55
C GLN A 50 -40.15 12.04 -15.16
N CYS A 51 -40.85 10.93 -14.92
CA CYS A 51 -40.74 10.17 -13.67
C CYS A 51 -39.64 9.11 -13.75
N PHE A 52 -38.94 8.88 -12.63
CA PHE A 52 -37.86 7.90 -12.50
C PHE A 52 -38.14 6.89 -11.38
N ASP A 53 -39.41 6.58 -11.13
CA ASP A 53 -39.83 5.84 -9.94
C ASP A 53 -39.18 4.45 -9.83
N SER A 54 -38.93 3.79 -10.96
CA SER A 54 -38.30 2.47 -11.02
C SER A 54 -36.86 2.45 -10.53
N LEU A 55 -36.13 3.58 -10.56
CA LEU A 55 -34.78 3.67 -9.96
C LEU A 55 -34.80 3.58 -8.43
N PHE A 56 -35.96 3.82 -7.82
CA PHE A 56 -36.14 3.86 -6.37
C PHE A 56 -37.00 2.69 -5.88
N GLU A 57 -37.25 1.69 -6.71
CA GLU A 57 -37.84 0.41 -6.31
C GLU A 57 -36.85 -0.34 -5.41
N GLY A 58 -37.33 -0.95 -4.33
CA GLY A 58 -36.48 -1.63 -3.33
C GLY A 58 -35.86 -0.73 -2.26
N TYR A 59 -35.96 0.60 -2.39
CA TYR A 59 -35.52 1.55 -1.35
C TYR A 59 -36.69 2.04 -0.47
N THR A 60 -36.41 2.29 0.80
CA THR A 60 -37.41 2.78 1.77
C THR A 60 -37.48 4.31 1.75
N ASP A 61 -38.51 4.89 2.36
CA ASP A 61 -38.64 6.35 2.44
C ASP A 61 -37.60 7.01 3.37
N GLN A 62 -36.92 6.20 4.20
CA GLN A 62 -35.80 6.63 5.03
C GLN A 62 -34.45 6.58 4.29
N SER A 63 -34.42 6.12 3.03
CA SER A 63 -33.20 6.11 2.21
C SER A 63 -32.84 7.51 1.70
N TYR A 64 -31.53 7.78 1.67
CA TYR A 64 -30.97 9.02 1.16
C TYR A 64 -30.18 8.76 -0.12
N PHE A 65 -30.16 9.75 -1.00
CA PHE A 65 -29.49 9.67 -2.30
C PHE A 65 -28.73 10.96 -2.56
N ALA A 66 -27.46 10.87 -2.93
CA ALA A 66 -26.79 11.95 -3.62
C ALA A 66 -27.24 11.95 -5.08
N VAL A 67 -27.79 13.07 -5.54
CA VAL A 67 -28.34 13.24 -6.89
C VAL A 67 -27.53 14.32 -7.60
N LEU A 68 -26.68 13.92 -8.55
CA LEU A 68 -25.73 14.81 -9.22
C LEU A 68 -26.16 15.06 -10.66
N PHE A 69 -26.37 16.32 -11.05
CA PHE A 69 -26.66 16.73 -12.42
C PHE A 69 -26.34 18.22 -12.62
N ASN A 70 -26.24 18.64 -13.87
CA ASN A 70 -26.14 20.06 -14.23
C ASN A 70 -27.32 20.51 -15.12
N SER A 71 -27.33 21.78 -15.52
CA SER A 71 -28.36 22.39 -16.36
C SER A 71 -28.26 22.05 -17.84
N HIS A 72 -27.14 21.47 -18.30
CA HIS A 72 -26.80 21.44 -19.73
C HIS A 72 -26.84 20.04 -20.33
N VAL A 73 -26.54 19.01 -19.56
CA VAL A 73 -26.48 17.62 -20.03
C VAL A 73 -27.75 16.89 -19.64
N ALA A 74 -28.24 16.01 -20.53
CA ALA A 74 -29.35 15.10 -20.26
C ALA A 74 -28.88 13.84 -19.51
N GLU A 75 -28.07 14.03 -18.46
CA GLU A 75 -27.48 12.95 -17.66
C GLU A 75 -27.56 13.32 -16.17
N PHE A 76 -27.73 12.31 -15.31
CA PHE A 76 -27.52 12.45 -13.87
C PHE A 76 -26.88 11.21 -13.25
N ILE A 77 -26.33 11.38 -12.05
CA ILE A 77 -25.79 10.28 -11.23
C ILE A 77 -26.67 10.14 -10.00
N LEU A 78 -27.00 8.89 -9.65
CA LEU A 78 -27.74 8.53 -8.45
C LEU A 78 -26.88 7.63 -7.56
N LEU A 79 -26.56 8.11 -6.36
CA LEU A 79 -25.73 7.40 -5.39
C LEU A 79 -26.54 7.18 -4.10
N PRO A 80 -26.88 5.93 -3.75
CA PRO A 80 -27.49 5.62 -2.46
C PRO A 80 -26.49 5.88 -1.33
N VAL A 81 -26.86 6.72 -0.36
CA VAL A 81 -26.00 7.13 0.76
C VAL A 81 -26.74 6.95 2.09
N ARG A 82 -25.97 6.89 3.18
CA ARG A 82 -26.48 6.83 4.55
C ARG A 82 -25.61 7.64 5.48
N LYS A 83 -26.16 8.00 6.64
CA LYS A 83 -25.36 8.59 7.72
C LYS A 83 -24.29 7.60 8.19
N ALA A 84 -23.13 8.12 8.57
CA ALA A 84 -22.02 7.31 9.09
C ALA A 84 -21.50 7.85 10.43
N ILE A 85 -20.62 7.06 11.07
CA ILE A 85 -19.97 7.44 12.33
C ILE A 85 -18.65 8.18 12.07
N LYS A 86 -17.87 7.73 11.08
CA LYS A 86 -16.54 8.27 10.78
C LYS A 86 -16.58 9.59 9.99
N GLN A 87 -17.72 9.88 9.36
CA GLN A 87 -18.01 11.05 8.54
C GLN A 87 -19.53 11.22 8.47
N ASP A 88 -20.02 12.37 8.00
CA ASP A 88 -21.47 12.64 8.00
C ASP A 88 -22.24 11.68 7.10
N TRP A 89 -21.70 11.41 5.91
CA TRP A 89 -22.34 10.61 4.86
C TRP A 89 -21.37 9.59 4.28
N GLN A 90 -21.83 8.37 4.05
CA GLN A 90 -21.09 7.34 3.32
C GLN A 90 -22.01 6.67 2.29
N ILE A 91 -21.43 6.08 1.26
CA ILE A 91 -22.18 5.23 0.33
C ILE A 91 -22.85 4.06 1.09
N GLN A 92 -24.08 3.71 0.70
CA GLN A 92 -24.74 2.54 1.24
C GLN A 92 -23.99 1.27 0.77
N PRO A 93 -23.55 0.39 1.69
CA PRO A 93 -22.85 -0.84 1.30
C PRO A 93 -23.68 -1.68 0.34
N LEU A 94 -23.03 -2.29 -0.66
CA LEU A 94 -23.63 -3.15 -1.70
C LEU A 94 -24.64 -2.44 -2.62
N ALA A 95 -24.88 -1.15 -2.44
CA ALA A 95 -25.77 -0.41 -3.31
C ALA A 95 -25.12 -0.14 -4.67
N CYS A 96 -25.94 -0.18 -5.71
CA CYS A 96 -25.52 0.16 -7.07
C CYS A 96 -25.46 1.69 -7.23
N CYS A 97 -24.38 2.18 -7.84
CA CYS A 97 -24.30 3.56 -8.33
C CYS A 97 -24.74 3.58 -9.79
N PHE A 98 -25.64 4.50 -10.13
CA PHE A 98 -26.16 4.61 -11.48
C PHE A 98 -25.76 5.93 -12.12
N ARG A 99 -25.27 5.84 -13.35
CA ARG A 99 -25.34 6.93 -14.32
C ARG A 99 -26.60 6.72 -15.14
N VAL A 100 -27.39 7.77 -15.29
CA VAL A 100 -28.68 7.72 -16.00
C VAL A 100 -28.67 8.74 -17.12
N GLU A 101 -28.82 8.26 -18.34
CA GLU A 101 -28.99 9.08 -19.53
C GLU A 101 -30.48 9.25 -19.83
N VAL A 102 -30.91 10.49 -20.02
CA VAL A 102 -32.31 10.86 -20.24
C VAL A 102 -32.55 11.02 -21.74
N LEU A 103 -33.47 10.23 -22.27
CA LEU A 103 -33.83 10.21 -23.69
C LEU A 103 -35.00 11.19 -23.97
N THR A 104 -35.13 11.65 -25.21
CA THR A 104 -36.15 12.63 -25.61
C THR A 104 -37.59 12.11 -25.50
N ASP A 105 -37.80 10.79 -25.60
CA ASP A 105 -39.12 10.17 -25.77
C ASP A 105 -39.70 9.64 -24.44
N GLN A 106 -39.50 10.36 -23.34
CA GLN A 106 -39.88 9.95 -21.99
C GLN A 106 -39.22 8.62 -21.50
N GLY A 107 -38.05 8.31 -22.04
CA GLY A 107 -37.25 7.14 -21.67
C GLY A 107 -35.97 7.53 -20.92
N PHE A 108 -35.33 6.55 -20.30
CA PHE A 108 -33.97 6.70 -19.79
C PHE A 108 -33.21 5.38 -19.87
N GLN A 109 -31.89 5.47 -19.94
CA GLN A 109 -31.00 4.33 -19.87
C GLN A 109 -30.17 4.40 -18.59
N THR A 110 -30.08 3.27 -17.89
CA THR A 110 -29.27 3.14 -16.68
C THR A 110 -27.98 2.41 -17.00
N CYS A 111 -26.89 2.90 -16.43
CA CYS A 111 -25.58 2.27 -16.50
C CYS A 111 -25.03 2.16 -15.09
N LEU A 112 -24.70 0.94 -14.67
CA LEU A 112 -23.97 0.71 -13.44
C LEU A 112 -22.57 1.33 -13.56
N CYS A 113 -22.19 2.14 -12.58
CA CYS A 113 -20.88 2.78 -12.58
C CYS A 113 -19.89 1.96 -11.77
N ASN A 114 -18.72 1.69 -12.34
CA ASN A 114 -17.52 1.52 -11.53
C ASN A 114 -16.95 2.90 -11.13
N ALA A 115 -15.81 2.90 -10.44
CA ALA A 115 -15.16 4.13 -9.98
C ALA A 115 -14.77 5.09 -11.14
N LEU A 116 -14.27 4.54 -12.25
CA LEU A 116 -13.86 5.31 -13.43
C LEU A 116 -15.08 5.90 -14.15
N ASP A 117 -16.15 5.12 -14.31
CA ASP A 117 -17.40 5.60 -14.93
C ASP A 117 -18.00 6.76 -14.14
N LEU A 118 -18.01 6.64 -12.81
CA LEU A 118 -18.47 7.69 -11.90
C LEU A 118 -17.61 8.95 -12.05
N PHE A 119 -16.29 8.80 -11.99
CA PHE A 119 -15.37 9.94 -12.11
C PHE A 119 -15.56 10.67 -13.44
N ASN A 120 -15.64 9.94 -14.55
CA ASN A 120 -15.85 10.52 -15.87
C ASN A 120 -17.24 11.16 -16.02
N ALA A 121 -18.28 10.60 -15.39
CA ALA A 121 -19.59 11.23 -15.33
C ALA A 121 -19.57 12.55 -14.54
N MET A 122 -18.94 12.58 -13.37
CA MET A 122 -18.77 13.80 -12.59
C MET A 122 -17.97 14.88 -13.34
N ARG A 123 -16.97 14.48 -14.14
CA ARG A 123 -16.25 15.40 -15.06
C ARG A 123 -17.17 16.01 -16.11
N ARG A 124 -18.00 15.19 -16.79
CA ARG A 124 -18.99 15.69 -17.77
C ARG A 124 -20.05 16.61 -17.14
N LEU A 125 -20.37 16.37 -15.87
CA LEU A 125 -21.29 17.20 -15.09
C LEU A 125 -20.61 18.42 -14.45
N GLU A 126 -19.32 18.67 -14.74
CA GLU A 126 -18.55 19.84 -14.33
C GLU A 126 -18.30 19.97 -12.80
N TYR A 127 -18.39 18.85 -12.06
CA TYR A 127 -18.11 18.82 -10.61
C TYR A 127 -16.63 19.06 -10.26
N PHE A 128 -15.74 19.08 -11.24
CA PHE A 128 -14.31 19.34 -11.09
C PHE A 128 -13.84 20.59 -11.85
N SER A 129 -14.73 21.54 -12.16
CA SER A 129 -14.43 22.74 -12.95
C SER A 129 -13.31 23.64 -12.38
N GLY A 130 -13.03 23.54 -11.07
CA GLY A 130 -11.90 24.24 -10.43
C GLY A 130 -10.57 23.49 -10.46
N CYS A 131 -10.52 22.28 -11.02
CA CYS A 131 -9.33 21.43 -11.03
C CYS A 131 -8.53 21.58 -12.34
N GLU A 132 -7.24 21.29 -12.27
CA GLU A 132 -6.35 21.27 -13.44
C GLU A 132 -6.61 20.02 -14.29
N GLU A 133 -6.91 20.21 -15.59
CA GLU A 133 -7.28 19.12 -16.50
C GLU A 133 -6.20 18.04 -16.63
N SER A 134 -4.92 18.41 -16.57
CA SER A 134 -3.79 17.45 -16.57
C SER A 134 -3.87 16.49 -15.38
N LYS A 135 -4.26 16.97 -14.19
CA LYS A 135 -4.40 16.16 -12.97
C LYS A 135 -5.65 15.29 -13.03
N LEU A 136 -6.74 15.78 -13.62
CA LEU A 136 -7.93 14.97 -13.85
C LEU A 136 -7.68 13.83 -14.84
N ALA A 137 -6.91 14.10 -15.91
CA ALA A 137 -6.48 13.08 -16.86
C ALA A 137 -5.60 12.02 -16.18
N ASN A 138 -4.63 12.45 -15.36
CA ASN A 138 -3.79 11.53 -14.58
C ASN A 138 -4.62 10.66 -13.63
N LEU A 139 -5.53 11.25 -12.85
CA LEU A 139 -6.39 10.49 -11.93
C LEU A 139 -7.29 9.51 -12.69
N SER A 140 -7.77 9.86 -13.88
CA SER A 140 -8.53 8.95 -14.74
C SER A 140 -7.71 7.72 -15.12
N ALA A 141 -6.46 7.91 -15.55
CA ALA A 141 -5.56 6.82 -15.92
C ALA A 141 -5.18 5.97 -14.69
N GLU A 142 -4.94 6.61 -13.54
CA GLU A 142 -4.65 5.93 -12.28
C GLU A 142 -5.84 5.09 -11.79
N LEU A 143 -7.09 5.57 -11.95
CA LEU A 143 -8.30 4.82 -11.64
C LEU A 143 -8.47 3.61 -12.57
N GLU A 144 -8.18 3.77 -13.87
CA GLU A 144 -8.21 2.65 -14.81
C GLU A 144 -7.20 1.55 -14.40
N LEU A 145 -5.96 1.94 -14.12
CA LEU A 145 -4.93 1.01 -13.67
C LEU A 145 -5.26 0.38 -12.30
N THR A 146 -5.83 1.13 -11.36
CA THR A 146 -6.22 0.58 -10.05
C THR A 146 -7.34 -0.47 -10.19
N LEU A 147 -8.28 -0.27 -11.12
CA LEU A 147 -9.35 -1.25 -11.39
C LEU A 147 -8.77 -2.54 -11.99
N LEU A 148 -7.85 -2.42 -12.95
CA LEU A 148 -7.13 -3.56 -13.52
C LEU A 148 -6.35 -4.33 -12.44
N GLN A 149 -5.55 -3.63 -11.64
CA GLN A 149 -4.73 -4.26 -10.59
C GLN A 149 -5.58 -4.86 -9.46
N THR A 150 -6.74 -4.27 -9.16
CA THR A 150 -7.72 -4.87 -8.25
C THR A 150 -8.27 -6.19 -8.81
N GLN A 151 -8.54 -6.26 -10.12
CA GLN A 151 -8.95 -7.50 -10.77
C GLN A 151 -7.84 -8.55 -10.78
N LEU A 152 -6.57 -8.16 -11.00
CA LEU A 152 -5.43 -9.07 -10.89
C LEU A 152 -5.32 -9.64 -9.47
N SER A 153 -5.48 -8.80 -8.45
CA SER A 153 -5.42 -9.17 -7.03
C SER A 153 -6.50 -10.18 -6.61
N ASN A 154 -7.57 -10.40 -7.40
CA ASN A 154 -8.54 -11.47 -7.14
C ASN A 154 -7.95 -12.88 -7.34
N HIS A 155 -6.81 -12.98 -8.02
CA HIS A 155 -6.07 -14.24 -8.21
C HIS A 155 -4.92 -14.35 -7.20
N HIS A 156 -5.09 -13.78 -6.01
CA HIS A 156 -4.12 -13.86 -4.92
C HIS A 156 -3.86 -15.32 -4.52
N GLN A 157 -2.75 -15.55 -3.80
CA GLN A 157 -2.36 -16.88 -3.30
C GLN A 157 -2.47 -17.00 -1.78
N ILE A 158 -3.12 -16.03 -1.13
CA ILE A 158 -3.36 -16.11 0.31
C ILE A 158 -4.27 -17.30 0.63
N CYS A 159 -3.84 -18.11 1.59
CA CYS A 159 -4.57 -19.24 2.16
C CYS A 159 -4.71 -19.02 3.67
N SER A 160 -5.92 -18.82 4.19
CA SER A 160 -6.13 -18.56 5.62
C SER A 160 -6.25 -19.84 6.46
N GLU A 161 -6.49 -20.99 5.82
CA GLU A 161 -6.60 -22.29 6.49
C GLU A 161 -5.31 -22.65 7.26
N THR A 162 -4.16 -22.16 6.80
CA THR A 162 -2.86 -22.38 7.43
C THR A 162 -2.60 -21.49 8.65
N TRP A 163 -3.46 -20.50 8.92
CA TRP A 163 -3.26 -19.54 10.02
C TRP A 163 -3.46 -20.14 11.42
N LEU A 164 -3.98 -21.37 11.48
CA LEU A 164 -4.08 -22.11 12.73
C LEU A 164 -2.79 -22.85 13.08
N SER A 165 -1.69 -22.59 12.36
CA SER A 165 -0.36 -23.11 12.68
C SER A 165 0.18 -22.53 13.99
N ASP A 166 1.05 -23.28 14.66
CA ASP A 166 1.66 -22.89 15.94
C ASP A 166 2.97 -22.09 15.75
N GLN A 167 3.12 -21.39 14.62
CA GLN A 167 4.35 -20.70 14.20
C GLN A 167 4.13 -19.19 14.03
N PRO A 168 4.30 -18.38 15.10
CA PRO A 168 3.92 -16.96 15.06
C PRO A 168 4.64 -16.11 14.01
N ALA A 169 5.90 -16.45 13.72
CA ALA A 169 6.72 -15.79 12.71
C ALA A 169 6.23 -16.01 11.28
N GLU A 170 5.82 -17.24 10.95
CA GLU A 170 5.26 -17.58 9.64
C GLU A 170 3.91 -16.90 9.45
N LEU A 171 3.05 -16.96 10.46
CA LEU A 171 1.76 -16.28 10.46
C LEU A 171 1.90 -14.76 10.32
N PHE A 172 2.93 -14.15 10.91
CA PHE A 172 3.21 -12.72 10.72
C PHE A 172 3.46 -12.37 9.24
N ILE A 173 4.22 -13.20 8.51
CA ILE A 173 4.47 -13.01 7.07
C ILE A 173 3.16 -13.16 6.28
N GLN A 174 2.38 -14.20 6.55
CA GLN A 174 1.08 -14.44 5.89
C GLN A 174 0.10 -13.28 6.14
N LEU A 175 0.06 -12.71 7.34
CA LEU A 175 -0.79 -11.57 7.65
C LEU A 175 -0.31 -10.25 7.02
N GLU A 176 1.00 -10.06 6.82
CA GLU A 176 1.54 -8.95 6.02
C GLU A 176 1.12 -9.07 4.54
N GLN A 177 1.11 -10.27 3.99
CA GLN A 177 0.63 -10.54 2.63
C GLN A 177 -0.89 -10.33 2.52
N TYR A 178 -1.67 -10.82 3.49
CA TYR A 178 -3.12 -10.60 3.57
C TYR A 178 -3.47 -9.10 3.68
N ALA A 179 -2.71 -8.33 4.46
CA ALA A 179 -2.91 -6.89 4.58
C ALA A 179 -2.84 -6.15 3.23
N ALA A 180 -2.07 -6.66 2.26
CA ALA A 180 -1.95 -6.06 0.93
C ALA A 180 -3.20 -6.22 0.05
N LEU A 181 -4.12 -7.14 0.38
CA LEU A 181 -5.38 -7.32 -0.35
C LEU A 181 -6.26 -6.08 -0.28
N ARG A 182 -6.34 -5.46 0.90
CA ARG A 182 -7.02 -4.17 1.09
C ARG A 182 -6.09 -2.97 0.97
N ASP A 183 -4.82 -3.15 1.35
CA ASP A 183 -3.77 -2.14 1.43
C ASP A 183 -4.19 -0.96 2.33
N ARG A 184 -4.59 0.18 1.73
CA ARG A 184 -5.10 1.35 2.45
C ARG A 184 -6.61 1.44 2.32
N PRO A 185 -7.38 1.02 3.34
CA PRO A 185 -8.78 1.37 3.42
C PRO A 185 -9.00 2.86 3.18
N TYR A 186 -10.11 3.20 2.50
CA TYR A 186 -10.54 4.56 2.19
C TYR A 186 -9.86 5.22 0.97
N HIS A 187 -8.63 4.84 0.62
CA HIS A 187 -7.94 5.47 -0.50
C HIS A 187 -8.37 4.82 -1.84
N PRO A 188 -8.95 5.57 -2.81
CA PRO A 188 -9.47 4.98 -4.05
C PRO A 188 -8.38 4.29 -4.90
N LEU A 189 -7.15 4.81 -4.84
CA LEU A 189 -5.98 4.25 -5.54
C LEU A 189 -5.11 3.34 -4.65
N ALA A 190 -5.69 2.69 -3.63
CA ALA A 190 -4.91 1.86 -2.69
C ALA A 190 -4.09 0.77 -3.41
N LYS A 191 -4.72 0.06 -4.34
CA LYS A 191 -4.11 -1.04 -5.09
C LYS A 191 -3.13 -0.60 -6.17
N LEU A 192 -3.13 0.69 -6.54
CA LEU A 192 -2.28 1.25 -7.58
C LEU A 192 -0.78 1.06 -7.26
N LYS A 193 -0.10 0.38 -8.17
CA LYS A 193 1.36 0.18 -8.28
C LYS A 193 1.79 0.58 -9.69
N GLU A 194 1.83 1.87 -9.96
CA GLU A 194 2.20 2.43 -11.26
C GLU A 194 3.70 2.21 -11.50
N GLY A 195 4.04 1.63 -12.66
CA GLY A 195 5.39 1.18 -13.03
C GLY A 195 5.52 -0.33 -13.20
N PHE A 196 4.63 -1.12 -12.61
CA PHE A 196 4.59 -2.57 -12.85
C PHE A 196 3.79 -2.92 -14.11
N SER A 197 4.33 -3.84 -14.91
CA SER A 197 3.54 -4.68 -15.80
C SER A 197 2.67 -5.66 -15.01
N ASN A 198 1.72 -6.33 -15.67
CA ASN A 198 0.83 -7.29 -15.02
C ASN A 198 1.58 -8.48 -14.41
N ASP A 199 2.68 -8.93 -15.03
CA ASP A 199 3.46 -10.06 -14.53
C ASP A 199 4.35 -9.64 -13.37
N GLU A 200 4.92 -8.44 -13.41
CA GLU A 200 5.64 -7.86 -12.29
C GLU A 200 4.73 -7.57 -11.11
N TYR A 201 3.49 -7.15 -11.35
CA TYR A 201 2.49 -7.01 -10.30
C TYR A 201 2.27 -8.33 -9.57
N ARG A 202 2.15 -9.46 -10.31
CA ARG A 202 2.04 -10.80 -9.72
C ARG A 202 3.30 -11.25 -9.01
N GLN A 203 4.47 -10.92 -9.56
CA GLN A 203 5.76 -11.33 -9.01
C GLN A 203 6.15 -10.57 -7.73
N PHE A 204 5.78 -9.29 -7.62
CA PHE A 204 6.27 -8.40 -6.56
C PHE A 204 5.20 -7.93 -5.59
N SER A 205 3.90 -8.09 -5.88
CA SER A 205 2.86 -7.70 -4.92
C SER A 205 2.70 -8.77 -3.83
N PRO A 206 2.60 -8.38 -2.54
CA PRO A 206 2.62 -9.31 -1.41
C PRO A 206 1.54 -10.40 -1.46
N GLU A 207 0.35 -10.06 -1.97
CA GLU A 207 -0.81 -10.95 -1.99
C GLU A 207 -0.65 -12.21 -2.86
N PHE A 208 0.36 -12.26 -3.73
CA PHE A 208 0.66 -13.43 -4.54
C PHE A 208 1.70 -14.36 -3.90
N SER A 209 2.22 -14.01 -2.73
CA SER A 209 3.16 -14.82 -1.95
C SER A 209 4.36 -15.34 -2.78
N GLN A 210 4.79 -14.58 -3.79
CA GLN A 210 5.88 -14.98 -4.66
C GLN A 210 7.24 -14.66 -4.03
N PRO A 211 8.22 -15.58 -4.15
CA PRO A 211 9.58 -15.33 -3.68
C PRO A 211 10.29 -14.30 -4.56
N ILE A 212 11.02 -13.39 -3.93
CA ILE A 212 11.82 -12.34 -4.58
C ILE A 212 13.29 -12.65 -4.31
N ARG A 213 14.03 -12.95 -5.38
CA ARG A 213 15.49 -13.03 -5.35
C ARG A 213 16.09 -11.64 -5.48
N LEU A 214 17.05 -11.33 -4.63
CA LEU A 214 17.71 -10.02 -4.67
C LEU A 214 18.88 -10.01 -5.63
N ASN A 215 19.01 -8.90 -6.35
CA ASN A 215 20.22 -8.55 -7.05
C ASN A 215 21.18 -7.81 -6.11
N TRP A 216 22.45 -7.77 -6.48
CA TRP A 216 23.50 -7.14 -5.68
C TRP A 216 24.38 -6.24 -6.54
N VAL A 217 24.87 -5.16 -5.95
CA VAL A 217 25.83 -4.25 -6.56
C VAL A 217 26.99 -4.00 -5.60
N ALA A 218 28.22 -3.97 -6.11
CA ALA A 218 29.37 -3.51 -5.37
C ALA A 218 29.57 -2.01 -5.60
N ILE A 219 29.73 -1.23 -4.53
CA ILE A 219 29.81 0.24 -4.61
C ILE A 219 31.06 0.71 -3.86
N LYS A 220 31.82 1.65 -4.43
CA LYS A 220 32.96 2.27 -3.74
C LYS A 220 32.54 2.85 -2.39
N LYS A 221 33.22 2.46 -1.31
CA LYS A 221 32.90 2.84 0.08
C LYS A 221 32.90 4.35 0.31
N GLU A 222 33.76 5.08 -0.39
CA GLU A 222 33.83 6.56 -0.32
C GLU A 222 32.55 7.25 -0.82
N LYS A 223 31.68 6.53 -1.54
CA LYS A 223 30.38 7.02 -2.02
C LYS A 223 29.22 6.52 -1.18
N LEU A 224 29.49 5.92 -0.02
CA LEU A 224 28.48 5.38 0.87
C LEU A 224 28.47 6.10 2.21
N VAL A 225 27.28 6.24 2.76
CA VAL A 225 27.03 6.68 4.13
C VAL A 225 26.22 5.64 4.88
N PHE A 226 26.38 5.64 6.20
CA PHE A 226 25.89 4.56 7.06
C PHE A 226 25.14 5.10 8.28
N GLY A 227 24.20 4.28 8.77
CA GLY A 227 23.54 4.52 10.04
C GLY A 227 24.49 4.33 11.24
N GLN A 228 24.14 4.95 12.37
CA GLN A 228 24.96 5.00 13.58
C GLN A 228 25.37 3.62 14.14
N ASP A 229 24.56 2.58 13.89
CA ASP A 229 24.83 1.22 14.39
C ASP A 229 25.61 0.36 13.38
N VAL A 230 26.09 0.95 12.29
CA VAL A 230 27.05 0.36 11.35
C VAL A 230 28.47 0.72 11.79
N THR A 231 28.89 0.20 12.94
CA THR A 231 30.19 0.52 13.55
C THR A 231 31.34 -0.35 13.04
N GLN A 232 31.05 -1.54 12.53
CA GLN A 232 32.07 -2.48 12.03
C GLN A 232 31.67 -3.02 10.66
N LEU A 233 32.10 -2.36 9.57
CA LEU A 233 31.70 -2.70 8.19
C LEU A 233 31.95 -4.18 7.81
N LYS A 234 32.99 -4.82 8.36
CA LYS A 234 33.24 -6.24 8.09
C LYS A 234 32.13 -7.17 8.60
N ILE A 235 31.42 -6.75 9.65
CA ILE A 235 30.36 -7.53 10.32
C ILE A 235 28.98 -6.97 9.97
N HIS A 236 28.82 -5.65 10.02
CA HIS A 236 27.55 -4.94 9.84
C HIS A 236 27.30 -4.54 8.39
N GLN A 237 27.70 -5.37 7.42
CA GLN A 237 27.36 -5.16 6.01
C GLN A 237 26.20 -6.06 5.61
N PRO A 238 25.33 -5.64 4.67
CA PRO A 238 24.14 -6.39 4.31
C PRO A 238 24.42 -7.83 3.89
N SER A 239 25.49 -8.09 3.14
CA SER A 239 25.88 -9.43 2.71
C SER A 239 26.17 -10.37 3.88
N LYS A 240 26.68 -9.87 5.02
CA LYS A 240 26.90 -10.69 6.23
C LYS A 240 25.66 -10.86 7.07
N ILE A 241 24.72 -9.93 6.98
CA ILE A 241 23.47 -9.96 7.76
C ILE A 241 22.45 -10.88 7.08
N PHE A 242 22.26 -10.73 5.77
CA PHE A 242 21.14 -11.33 5.05
C PHE A 242 21.49 -12.60 4.28
N LEU A 243 22.74 -12.81 3.89
CA LEU A 243 23.14 -14.04 3.19
C LEU A 243 23.54 -15.15 4.17
N SER A 244 23.33 -16.39 3.76
CA SER A 244 23.95 -17.57 4.35
C SER A 244 25.48 -17.59 4.09
N SER A 245 26.18 -18.52 4.73
CA SER A 245 27.62 -18.71 4.52
C SER A 245 27.94 -19.16 3.10
N GLU A 246 27.08 -19.99 2.49
CA GLU A 246 27.25 -20.50 1.12
C GLU A 246 27.06 -19.40 0.09
N GLU A 247 25.97 -18.64 0.19
CA GLU A 247 25.72 -17.47 -0.65
C GLU A 247 26.82 -16.42 -0.54
N ASN A 248 27.33 -16.18 0.67
CA ASN A 248 28.48 -15.32 0.86
C ASN A 248 29.70 -15.83 0.09
N LEU A 249 29.95 -17.14 0.06
CA LEU A 249 31.09 -17.70 -0.68
C LEU A 249 30.93 -17.49 -2.18
N GLN A 250 29.74 -17.73 -2.74
CA GLN A 250 29.43 -17.49 -4.14
C GLN A 250 29.61 -16.01 -4.52
N LEU A 251 29.08 -15.10 -3.68
CA LEU A 251 29.28 -13.67 -3.83
C LEU A 251 30.77 -13.29 -3.83
N GLN A 252 31.56 -13.83 -2.89
CA GLN A 252 33.01 -13.56 -2.85
C GLN A 252 33.74 -14.11 -4.08
N GLN A 253 33.34 -15.27 -4.61
CA GLN A 253 33.91 -15.82 -5.85
C GLN A 253 33.69 -14.87 -7.03
N GLU A 254 32.48 -14.33 -7.20
CA GLU A 254 32.21 -13.38 -8.27
C GLU A 254 33.00 -12.08 -8.11
N LEU A 255 33.08 -11.52 -6.90
CA LEU A 255 33.87 -10.31 -6.63
C LEU A 255 35.34 -10.51 -7.02
N ASN A 256 35.92 -11.66 -6.66
CA ASN A 256 37.29 -12.01 -7.03
C ASN A 256 37.45 -12.16 -8.56
N GLN A 257 36.51 -12.82 -9.23
CA GLN A 257 36.52 -12.98 -10.69
C GLN A 257 36.44 -11.63 -11.43
N LYS A 258 35.66 -10.68 -10.90
CA LYS A 258 35.52 -9.32 -11.44
C LYS A 258 36.65 -8.37 -11.01
N GLY A 259 37.59 -8.82 -10.17
CA GLY A 259 38.68 -7.98 -9.66
C GLY A 259 38.20 -6.83 -8.77
N VAL A 260 37.02 -6.98 -8.13
CA VAL A 260 36.48 -5.94 -7.24
C VAL A 260 37.32 -5.88 -5.97
N SER A 261 37.92 -4.72 -5.70
CA SER A 261 38.82 -4.54 -4.57
C SER A 261 38.09 -4.50 -3.22
N ALA A 262 38.86 -4.52 -2.13
CA ALA A 262 38.33 -4.35 -0.78
C ALA A 262 37.78 -2.93 -0.52
N ASP A 263 37.90 -1.98 -1.45
CA ASP A 263 37.37 -0.62 -1.33
C ASP A 263 35.88 -0.54 -1.65
N TYR A 264 35.27 -1.66 -2.06
CA TYR A 264 33.83 -1.75 -2.33
C TYR A 264 33.08 -2.36 -1.16
N LEU A 265 31.82 -1.95 -1.01
CA LEU A 265 30.83 -2.61 -0.17
C LEU A 265 29.71 -3.14 -1.07
N VAL A 266 29.22 -4.34 -0.79
CA VAL A 266 28.10 -4.91 -1.57
C VAL A 266 26.77 -4.54 -0.92
N LEU A 267 25.88 -3.92 -1.68
CA LEU A 267 24.51 -3.61 -1.27
C LEU A 267 23.50 -4.45 -2.07
N PRO A 268 22.41 -4.90 -1.40
CA PRO A 268 21.30 -5.52 -2.08
C PRO A 268 20.47 -4.47 -2.83
N MET A 269 19.86 -4.89 -3.93
CA MET A 269 18.94 -4.10 -4.74
C MET A 269 17.74 -4.97 -5.09
N HIS A 270 16.54 -4.39 -5.02
CA HIS A 270 15.32 -5.10 -5.40
C HIS A 270 15.41 -5.49 -6.89
N ALA A 271 14.96 -6.69 -7.27
CA ALA A 271 15.08 -7.19 -8.65
C ALA A 271 14.51 -6.21 -9.69
N TRP A 272 13.28 -5.72 -9.47
CA TRP A 272 12.68 -4.68 -10.31
C TRP A 272 13.53 -3.39 -10.38
N GLN A 273 14.07 -2.95 -9.24
CA GLN A 273 14.89 -1.73 -9.18
C GLN A 273 16.20 -1.90 -9.95
N PHE A 274 16.79 -3.09 -9.90
CA PHE A 274 18.00 -3.43 -10.64
C PHE A 274 17.75 -3.42 -12.15
N GLU A 275 16.66 -4.04 -12.60
CA GLU A 275 16.31 -4.14 -14.03
C GLU A 275 15.90 -2.78 -14.63
N HIS A 276 15.04 -2.03 -13.94
CA HIS A 276 14.39 -0.85 -14.53
C HIS A 276 15.06 0.49 -14.22
N VAL A 277 15.94 0.54 -13.20
CA VAL A 277 16.43 1.82 -12.68
C VAL A 277 17.94 1.94 -12.69
N LEU A 278 18.67 0.84 -12.48
CA LEU A 278 20.12 0.89 -12.30
C LEU A 278 20.85 1.50 -13.51
N ALA A 279 20.57 0.99 -14.71
CA ALA A 279 21.27 1.41 -15.93
C ALA A 279 21.02 2.89 -16.28
N ASP A 280 19.78 3.35 -16.08
CA ASP A 280 19.38 4.71 -16.44
C ASP A 280 19.82 5.73 -15.41
N GLN A 281 19.61 5.45 -14.11
CA GLN A 281 19.93 6.41 -13.05
C GLN A 281 21.42 6.46 -12.72
N PHE A 282 22.19 5.40 -13.01
CA PHE A 282 23.60 5.29 -12.59
C PHE A 282 24.58 5.01 -13.73
N LYS A 283 24.24 5.40 -14.96
CA LYS A 283 25.06 5.17 -16.16
C LYS A 283 26.54 5.57 -15.97
N LEU A 284 26.78 6.79 -15.49
CA LEU A 284 28.14 7.31 -15.30
C LEU A 284 28.92 6.50 -14.26
N GLU A 285 28.27 6.14 -13.16
CA GLU A 285 28.86 5.35 -12.08
C GLU A 285 29.16 3.92 -12.51
N LEU A 286 28.37 3.36 -13.42
CA LEU A 286 28.64 2.07 -14.06
C LEU A 286 29.85 2.17 -14.99
N ASP A 287 29.90 3.20 -15.85
CA ASP A 287 31.00 3.43 -16.80
C ASP A 287 32.33 3.68 -16.06
N GLU A 288 32.30 4.41 -14.94
CA GLU A 288 33.46 4.70 -14.09
C GLU A 288 33.79 3.60 -13.07
N GLN A 289 33.03 2.49 -13.08
CA GLN A 289 33.12 1.40 -12.10
C GLN A 289 32.99 1.87 -10.64
N VAL A 290 32.33 3.00 -10.37
CA VAL A 290 31.92 3.39 -9.01
C VAL A 290 30.91 2.39 -8.47
N ILE A 291 30.05 1.87 -9.36
CA ILE A 291 29.07 0.82 -9.09
C ILE A 291 29.36 -0.33 -10.06
N VAL A 292 29.47 -1.55 -9.53
CA VAL A 292 29.69 -2.77 -10.31
C VAL A 292 28.50 -3.72 -10.08
N PRO A 293 27.65 -3.95 -11.11
CA PRO A 293 26.54 -4.89 -11.00
C PRO A 293 27.05 -6.32 -10.90
N LEU A 294 26.39 -7.13 -10.07
CA LEU A 294 26.71 -8.54 -9.85
C LEU A 294 25.64 -9.43 -10.48
N GLN A 295 26.06 -10.62 -10.92
CA GLN A 295 25.21 -11.69 -11.45
C GLN A 295 24.67 -12.56 -10.32
N PHE A 296 25.37 -12.59 -9.17
CA PHE A 296 24.90 -13.25 -7.97
C PHE A 296 23.53 -12.72 -7.54
N GLN A 297 22.62 -13.66 -7.33
CA GLN A 297 21.31 -13.42 -6.73
C GLN A 297 21.20 -14.25 -5.45
N SER A 298 20.61 -13.65 -4.41
CA SER A 298 20.43 -14.32 -3.11
C SER A 298 19.06 -14.93 -2.92
N ALA A 299 18.91 -15.58 -1.76
CA ALA A 299 17.74 -16.28 -1.28
C ALA A 299 16.43 -15.53 -1.46
N ASP A 300 15.39 -16.35 -1.47
CA ASP A 300 14.01 -15.94 -1.63
C ASP A 300 13.55 -15.17 -0.38
N LEU A 301 13.10 -13.93 -0.60
CA LEU A 301 12.43 -13.09 0.38
C LEU A 301 11.01 -12.78 -0.07
N TYR A 302 10.15 -12.37 0.85
CA TYR A 302 8.76 -12.06 0.55
C TYR A 302 8.43 -10.60 0.82
N ALA A 303 7.70 -9.97 -0.09
CA ALA A 303 7.24 -8.61 0.10
C ALA A 303 6.25 -8.53 1.29
N SER A 304 6.45 -7.54 2.17
CA SER A 304 5.46 -7.14 3.17
C SER A 304 4.42 -6.22 2.54
N SER A 305 3.35 -5.87 3.27
CA SER A 305 2.31 -4.90 2.84
C SER A 305 2.84 -3.55 2.33
N SER A 306 4.10 -3.20 2.62
CA SER A 306 4.78 -2.01 2.09
C SER A 306 5.38 -2.16 0.69
N LEU A 307 5.28 -3.34 0.08
CA LEU A 307 5.93 -3.84 -1.15
C LEU A 307 7.45 -4.00 -1.07
N ARG A 308 8.15 -3.07 -0.40
CA ARG A 308 9.61 -2.95 -0.47
C ARG A 308 10.36 -3.30 0.81
N SER A 309 9.63 -3.59 1.89
CA SER A 309 10.20 -4.31 3.03
C SER A 309 10.06 -5.79 2.77
N LEU A 310 11.19 -6.46 2.70
CA LEU A 310 11.30 -7.87 2.36
C LEU A 310 11.53 -8.68 3.63
N LEU A 311 10.77 -9.75 3.78
CA LEU A 311 10.71 -10.62 4.95
C LEU A 311 11.40 -11.94 4.61
N SER A 312 12.11 -12.50 5.59
CA SER A 312 12.77 -13.79 5.46
C SER A 312 12.09 -14.82 6.35
N GLU A 313 11.79 -16.01 5.81
CA GLU A 313 11.30 -17.12 6.62
C GLU A 313 12.36 -17.62 7.64
N THR A 314 13.64 -17.56 7.27
CA THR A 314 14.73 -18.05 8.12
C THR A 314 15.22 -17.04 9.15
N LYS A 315 14.97 -15.75 8.91
CA LYS A 315 15.32 -14.63 9.82
C LYS A 315 14.14 -13.65 9.95
N PRO A 316 12.98 -14.09 10.48
CA PRO A 316 11.74 -13.32 10.44
C PRO A 316 11.78 -12.02 11.27
N GLN A 317 12.69 -11.94 12.25
CA GLN A 317 12.91 -10.72 13.02
C GLN A 317 13.58 -9.60 12.21
N ASP A 318 14.28 -9.94 11.12
CA ASP A 318 15.05 -8.99 10.32
C ASP A 318 14.40 -8.80 8.95
N SER A 319 13.86 -7.60 8.73
CA SER A 319 13.35 -7.18 7.43
C SER A 319 14.34 -6.27 6.72
N LEU A 320 14.43 -6.44 5.40
CA LEU A 320 15.27 -5.63 4.53
C LEU A 320 14.41 -4.69 3.70
N LYS A 321 14.54 -3.39 3.94
CA LYS A 321 13.81 -2.36 3.20
C LYS A 321 14.69 -1.78 2.10
N LEU A 322 14.17 -1.79 0.87
CA LEU A 322 14.86 -1.34 -0.33
C LEU A 322 14.09 -0.21 -1.05
N PRO A 323 14.77 0.57 -1.90
CA PRO A 323 14.13 1.37 -2.93
C PRO A 323 13.38 0.49 -3.93
N LEU A 324 12.19 0.95 -4.33
CA LEU A 324 11.40 0.40 -5.40
C LEU A 324 10.69 1.57 -6.09
N ALA A 325 11.17 2.03 -7.25
CA ALA A 325 10.67 3.23 -7.93
C ALA A 325 9.33 3.02 -8.65
N VAL A 326 8.47 2.19 -8.05
CA VAL A 326 7.06 2.05 -8.39
C VAL A 326 6.29 3.09 -7.59
N LYS A 327 5.37 3.78 -8.24
CA LYS A 327 4.53 4.78 -7.59
C LYS A 327 3.31 4.10 -6.98
N SER A 328 3.08 4.38 -5.70
CA SER A 328 1.94 3.87 -4.94
C SER A 328 1.41 4.96 -4.01
N LEU A 329 0.09 5.10 -3.92
CA LEU A 329 -0.58 6.16 -3.15
C LEU A 329 -0.04 7.56 -3.50
N GLY A 330 0.17 7.84 -4.80
CA GLY A 330 0.66 9.13 -5.29
C GLY A 330 2.15 9.42 -5.06
N SER A 331 2.96 8.45 -4.62
CA SER A 331 4.39 8.67 -4.35
C SER A 331 5.27 7.50 -4.78
N LEU A 332 6.45 7.81 -5.33
CA LEU A 332 7.51 6.83 -5.58
C LEU A 332 8.02 6.23 -4.26
N ARG A 333 8.41 4.96 -4.27
CA ARG A 333 8.87 4.25 -3.07
C ARG A 333 10.40 4.14 -2.99
N PHE A 334 11.11 5.26 -3.10
CA PHE A 334 12.56 5.34 -2.84
C PHE A 334 12.89 5.41 -1.33
N LEU A 335 14.18 5.41 -0.96
CA LEU A 335 14.64 5.38 0.43
C LEU A 335 15.55 6.59 0.76
N PRO A 336 14.99 7.74 1.16
CA PRO A 336 15.76 8.96 1.38
C PRO A 336 16.66 8.87 2.61
N ILE A 337 17.90 9.33 2.50
CA ILE A 337 18.86 9.41 3.61
C ILE A 337 18.30 10.26 4.76
N VAL A 338 17.70 11.41 4.45
CA VAL A 338 17.08 12.29 5.46
C VAL A 338 16.01 11.56 6.28
N LYS A 339 15.23 10.67 5.65
CA LYS A 339 14.18 9.91 6.35
C LYS A 339 14.78 8.84 7.25
N MET A 340 15.89 8.21 6.86
CA MET A 340 16.60 7.24 7.70
C MET A 340 17.28 7.92 8.91
N ILE A 341 17.90 9.09 8.71
CA ILE A 341 18.43 9.94 9.79
C ILE A 341 17.30 10.34 10.76
N ASN A 342 16.17 10.79 10.23
CA ASN A 342 15.02 11.17 11.07
C ASN A 342 14.41 9.96 11.79
N GLY A 343 14.40 8.78 11.16
CA GLY A 343 14.01 7.52 11.79
C GLY A 343 14.83 7.22 13.04
N GLN A 344 16.16 7.34 12.96
CA GLN A 344 17.06 7.17 14.12
C GLN A 344 16.79 8.18 15.24
N LYS A 345 16.59 9.46 14.88
CA LYS A 345 16.27 10.51 15.85
C LYS A 345 14.94 10.23 16.55
N ASN A 346 13.92 9.81 15.80
CA ASN A 346 12.60 9.47 16.33
C ASN A 346 12.66 8.21 17.20
N GLN A 347 13.39 7.17 16.78
CA GLN A 347 13.61 5.97 17.60
C GLN A 347 14.27 6.33 18.92
N LYS A 348 15.34 7.15 18.91
CA LYS A 348 16.01 7.63 20.13
C LYS A 348 15.05 8.39 21.04
N LEU A 349 14.21 9.27 20.48
CA LEU A 349 13.19 10.00 21.24
C LEU A 349 12.20 9.04 21.93
N LEU A 350 11.69 8.05 21.19
CA LEU A 350 10.76 7.05 21.72
C LEU A 350 11.41 6.15 22.76
N GLN A 351 12.69 5.80 22.60
CA GLN A 351 13.45 5.07 23.62
C GLN A 351 13.58 5.87 24.92
N VAL A 352 13.88 7.17 24.84
CA VAL A 352 13.93 8.06 26.02
C VAL A 352 12.55 8.19 26.65
N ALA A 353 11.49 8.37 25.86
CA ALA A 353 10.12 8.42 26.37
C ALA A 353 9.74 7.12 27.08
N LYS A 354 10.07 5.97 26.47
CA LYS A 354 9.88 4.64 27.07
C LYS A 354 10.60 4.51 28.41
N GLN A 355 11.80 5.06 28.58
CA GLN A 355 12.51 5.01 29.87
C GLN A 355 11.91 5.90 30.96
N LYS A 356 11.18 6.95 30.59
CA LYS A 356 10.62 7.93 31.53
C LYS A 356 9.18 7.63 31.96
N ASP A 357 8.43 6.87 31.16
CA ASP A 357 7.01 6.62 31.39
C ASP A 357 6.74 5.13 31.69
N ASP A 358 6.13 4.84 32.83
CA ASP A 358 5.90 3.46 33.29
C ASP A 358 4.87 2.68 32.46
N VAL A 359 3.94 3.36 31.78
CA VAL A 359 3.00 2.72 30.85
C VAL A 359 3.74 2.33 29.59
N LEU A 360 4.55 3.24 29.02
CA LEU A 360 5.35 2.97 27.83
C LEU A 360 6.38 1.87 28.08
N LYS A 361 7.05 1.83 29.25
CA LYS A 361 7.96 0.72 29.61
C LYS A 361 7.32 -0.64 29.41
N LYS A 362 6.06 -0.77 29.82
CA LYS A 362 5.30 -2.03 29.82
C LYS A 362 4.65 -2.36 28.48
N ARG A 363 4.27 -1.36 27.68
CA ARG A 363 3.39 -1.55 26.51
C ARG A 363 4.02 -1.20 25.16
N LEU A 364 5.02 -0.32 25.12
CA LEU A 364 5.62 0.14 23.87
C LEU A 364 6.75 -0.80 23.44
N TRP A 365 6.62 -1.46 22.30
CA TRP A 365 7.70 -2.18 21.64
C TRP A 365 8.20 -1.38 20.44
N LEU A 366 9.52 -1.35 20.25
CA LEU A 366 10.15 -0.55 19.21
C LEU A 366 10.93 -1.48 18.29
N CYS A 367 10.72 -1.36 16.99
CA CYS A 367 11.63 -1.94 16.01
C CYS A 367 12.91 -1.11 15.96
N ASP A 368 14.05 -1.77 15.72
CA ASP A 368 15.32 -1.10 15.52
C ASP A 368 15.56 -0.86 14.02
N GLU A 369 15.78 0.39 13.64
CA GLU A 369 16.04 0.83 12.27
C GLU A 369 17.39 1.58 12.12
N ASN A 370 18.29 1.44 13.09
CA ASN A 370 19.55 2.20 13.13
C ASN A 370 20.62 1.72 12.13
N GLN A 371 20.45 0.55 11.51
CA GLN A 371 21.35 0.02 10.50
C GLN A 371 20.80 0.28 9.10
N TRP A 372 21.46 1.18 8.38
CA TRP A 372 21.19 1.49 6.98
C TRP A 372 22.47 1.86 6.25
N TRP A 373 22.44 1.73 4.92
CA TRP A 373 23.54 2.01 4.00
C TRP A 373 22.95 2.73 2.78
N ALA A 374 23.55 3.83 2.35
CA ALA A 374 23.02 4.61 1.24
C ALA A 374 24.13 5.20 0.38
N TYR A 375 23.87 5.27 -0.91
CA TYR A 375 24.70 6.00 -1.85
C TYR A 375 24.56 7.51 -1.64
N LEU A 376 25.69 8.21 -1.53
CA LEU A 376 25.78 9.67 -1.46
C LEU A 376 27.04 10.12 -2.22
N PRO A 377 26.91 10.58 -3.48
CA PRO A 377 28.05 10.77 -4.38
C PRO A 377 29.02 11.89 -3.97
N HIS A 378 28.49 12.92 -3.33
CA HIS A 378 29.24 14.10 -2.93
C HIS A 378 28.89 14.51 -1.51
N GLN A 379 29.89 15.08 -0.82
CA GLN A 379 29.82 15.49 0.59
C GLN A 379 29.31 14.38 1.54
N PRO A 380 29.78 13.11 1.42
CA PRO A 380 29.32 12.01 2.29
C PRO A 380 29.62 12.26 3.78
N GLU A 381 30.57 13.13 4.09
CA GLU A 381 30.90 13.58 5.44
C GLU A 381 29.87 14.56 6.04
N ASN A 382 29.06 15.22 5.21
CA ASN A 382 28.07 16.20 5.63
C ASN A 382 26.65 15.60 5.63
N LEU A 383 26.20 15.13 6.79
CA LEU A 383 24.84 14.60 6.99
C LEU A 383 23.89 15.61 7.67
N THR A 384 24.18 16.91 7.59
CA THR A 384 23.34 17.97 8.15
C THR A 384 22.43 18.60 7.07
N PRO A 385 21.34 19.30 7.46
CA PRO A 385 20.34 19.79 6.51
C PRO A 385 20.82 20.80 5.46
N ASP A 386 22.01 21.37 5.63
CA ASP A 386 22.69 22.24 4.66
C ASP A 386 23.25 21.48 3.45
N ASN A 387 23.44 20.15 3.56
CA ASN A 387 23.78 19.33 2.39
C ASN A 387 22.51 19.07 1.55
N LEU A 388 22.34 19.87 0.49
CA LEU A 388 21.17 19.77 -0.41
C LEU A 388 21.08 18.44 -1.16
N ILE A 389 22.19 17.70 -1.30
CA ILE A 389 22.23 16.41 -2.00
C ILE A 389 21.42 15.35 -1.26
N LEU A 390 21.24 15.52 0.06
CA LEU A 390 20.37 14.66 0.87
C LEU A 390 18.90 14.70 0.42
N PHE A 391 18.50 15.72 -0.35
CA PHE A 391 17.15 15.93 -0.86
C PHE A 391 17.01 15.63 -2.36
N GLU A 392 18.09 15.30 -3.05
CA GLU A 392 18.04 14.86 -4.44
C GLU A 392 17.45 13.46 -4.54
N GLU A 393 16.62 13.22 -5.55
CA GLU A 393 15.95 11.93 -5.77
C GLU A 393 16.95 10.83 -6.14
N ARG A 394 17.91 11.14 -7.02
CA ARG A 394 18.82 10.17 -7.64
C ARG A 394 19.55 9.28 -6.61
N PRO A 395 20.18 9.81 -5.54
CA PRO A 395 20.78 8.97 -4.49
C PRO A 395 19.80 8.04 -3.77
N MET A 396 18.51 8.38 -3.70
CA MET A 396 17.49 7.62 -2.96
C MET A 396 17.12 6.29 -3.64
N HIS A 397 17.55 6.08 -4.89
CA HIS A 397 17.36 4.83 -5.63
C HIS A 397 18.34 3.72 -5.24
N LEU A 398 19.38 4.03 -4.47
CA LEU A 398 20.40 3.06 -4.07
C LEU A 398 20.72 3.15 -2.58
N ALA A 399 19.96 2.38 -1.80
CA ALA A 399 20.11 2.28 -0.37
C ALA A 399 19.53 0.96 0.16
N ALA A 400 19.83 0.63 1.41
CA ALA A 400 19.25 -0.49 2.14
C ALA A 400 19.07 -0.09 3.61
N GLN A 401 17.96 -0.50 4.21
CA GLN A 401 17.70 -0.30 5.63
C GLN A 401 17.26 -1.63 6.25
N ARG A 402 17.91 -2.01 7.35
CA ARG A 402 17.49 -3.15 8.17
C ARG A 402 16.49 -2.65 9.21
N ARG A 403 15.35 -3.32 9.33
CA ARG A 403 14.42 -3.16 10.44
C ARG A 403 14.36 -4.46 11.23
N ARG A 404 14.63 -4.38 12.54
CA ARG A 404 14.60 -5.52 13.45
C ARG A 404 13.43 -5.45 14.42
N ILE A 405 12.55 -6.43 14.38
CA ILE A 405 11.49 -6.64 15.36
C ILE A 405 12.11 -7.34 16.59
N PRO A 406 11.74 -7.00 17.83
CA PRO A 406 12.10 -7.79 19.00
C PRO A 406 11.68 -9.25 18.81
N SER A 407 12.65 -10.18 18.81
CA SER A 407 12.44 -11.56 18.40
C SER A 407 11.41 -12.30 19.27
N GLU A 408 11.27 -11.90 20.53
CA GLU A 408 10.28 -12.43 21.46
C GLU A 408 8.84 -12.20 20.99
N LEU A 409 8.58 -11.17 20.18
CA LEU A 409 7.24 -10.88 19.65
C LEU A 409 6.84 -11.81 18.50
N LEU A 410 7.79 -12.54 17.94
CA LEU A 410 7.59 -13.53 16.87
C LEU A 410 7.57 -14.96 17.43
N GLN A 411 7.36 -15.10 18.74
CA GLN A 411 7.35 -16.36 19.48
C GLN A 411 6.19 -16.38 20.48
N HIS A 412 5.78 -17.57 20.89
CA HIS A 412 4.75 -17.73 21.93
C HIS A 412 5.14 -17.02 23.24
N PRO A 413 4.16 -16.39 23.94
CA PRO A 413 2.72 -16.38 23.67
C PRO A 413 2.25 -15.23 22.76
N TYR A 414 3.16 -14.56 22.02
CA TYR A 414 2.82 -13.40 21.20
C TYR A 414 2.48 -13.80 19.76
N GLN A 415 1.51 -13.10 19.17
CA GLN A 415 1.22 -13.11 17.74
C GLN A 415 1.15 -11.66 17.24
N LEU A 416 1.99 -11.30 16.29
CA LEU A 416 1.89 -10.00 15.62
C LEU A 416 0.84 -10.07 14.52
N ILE A 417 -0.08 -9.11 14.55
CA ILE A 417 -1.12 -8.91 13.54
C ILE A 417 -0.95 -7.48 12.99
N PRO A 418 -0.55 -7.30 11.73
CA PRO A 418 -0.52 -5.98 11.09
C PRO A 418 -1.91 -5.35 11.13
N MET A 419 -2.04 -4.13 11.65
CA MET A 419 -3.36 -3.49 11.80
C MET A 419 -4.13 -3.37 10.48
N ALA A 420 -3.44 -3.27 9.34
CA ALA A 420 -4.05 -3.21 8.03
C ALA A 420 -4.75 -4.53 7.62
N SER A 421 -4.34 -5.68 8.15
CA SER A 421 -5.00 -6.97 7.88
C SER A 421 -6.42 -7.01 8.45
N LEU A 422 -6.70 -6.25 9.52
CA LEU A 422 -8.04 -6.14 10.12
C LEU A 422 -9.06 -5.46 9.21
N GLY A 423 -8.62 -4.80 8.14
CA GLY A 423 -9.48 -4.06 7.21
C GLY A 423 -10.01 -4.86 6.03
N HIS A 424 -9.73 -6.17 5.96
CA HIS A 424 -10.12 -7.04 4.86
C HIS A 424 -10.81 -8.31 5.38
N CYS A 425 -11.74 -8.84 4.57
CA CYS A 425 -12.39 -10.13 4.76
C CYS A 425 -12.54 -10.80 3.38
N ILE A 426 -12.30 -12.11 3.31
CA ILE A 426 -12.56 -12.95 2.13
C ILE A 426 -13.70 -13.90 2.51
N GLU A 427 -14.68 -14.10 1.63
CA GLU A 427 -15.80 -15.01 1.92
C GLU A 427 -15.32 -16.44 2.15
N GLY A 428 -15.77 -17.07 3.23
CA GLY A 428 -15.46 -18.46 3.53
C GLY A 428 -14.07 -18.70 4.12
N GLU A 429 -13.23 -17.67 4.26
CA GLU A 429 -11.89 -17.75 4.84
C GLU A 429 -11.89 -17.27 6.30
N ILE A 430 -10.92 -17.76 7.08
CA ILE A 430 -10.63 -17.27 8.43
C ILE A 430 -10.14 -15.81 8.31
N TYR A 431 -10.72 -14.91 9.09
CA TYR A 431 -10.31 -13.51 9.12
C TYR A 431 -9.51 -13.17 10.39
N PRO A 432 -8.63 -12.16 10.37
CA PRO A 432 -7.68 -11.93 11.47
C PRO A 432 -8.32 -11.67 12.84
N PHE A 433 -9.56 -11.18 12.91
CA PHE A 433 -10.28 -11.02 14.18
C PHE A 433 -10.64 -12.36 14.83
N GLU A 434 -10.84 -13.44 14.07
CA GLU A 434 -11.08 -14.77 14.66
C GLU A 434 -9.85 -15.26 15.41
N LEU A 435 -8.64 -14.92 14.95
CA LEU A 435 -7.40 -15.21 15.67
C LEU A 435 -7.38 -14.49 17.03
N ILE A 436 -7.85 -13.24 17.07
CA ILE A 436 -7.95 -12.45 18.31
C ILE A 436 -8.96 -13.08 19.27
N LEU A 437 -10.15 -13.45 18.79
CA LEU A 437 -11.18 -14.09 19.61
C LEU A 437 -10.71 -15.45 20.13
N LYS A 438 -10.09 -16.26 19.28
CA LYS A 438 -9.53 -17.56 19.66
C LYS A 438 -8.46 -17.42 20.74
N ALA A 439 -7.58 -16.41 20.64
CA ALA A 439 -6.60 -16.13 21.67
C ALA A 439 -7.23 -15.75 23.03
N GLN A 440 -8.46 -15.23 23.02
CA GLN A 440 -9.26 -14.92 24.20
C GLN A 440 -10.21 -16.06 24.63
N GLN A 441 -10.15 -17.23 23.97
CA GLN A 441 -11.07 -18.35 24.18
C GLN A 441 -12.54 -17.98 23.93
N LEU A 442 -12.78 -17.07 22.98
CA LEU A 442 -14.11 -16.64 22.56
C LEU A 442 -14.47 -17.26 21.20
N GLU A 443 -15.74 -17.60 21.04
CA GLU A 443 -16.29 -18.01 19.75
C GLU A 443 -16.51 -16.80 18.83
N SER A 444 -16.38 -17.03 17.53
CA SER A 444 -16.72 -16.06 16.48
C SER A 444 -18.23 -15.91 16.35
N ASN A 445 -18.83 -15.05 17.18
CA ASN A 445 -20.25 -14.75 17.13
C ASN A 445 -20.51 -13.25 17.38
N GLN A 446 -21.71 -12.78 17.01
CA GLN A 446 -22.05 -11.36 17.06
C GLN A 446 -21.93 -10.75 18.47
N THR A 447 -22.26 -11.52 19.51
CA THR A 447 -22.19 -11.08 20.91
C THR A 447 -20.75 -10.75 21.29
N ASN A 448 -19.81 -11.65 21.00
CA ASN A 448 -18.39 -11.50 21.37
C ASN A 448 -17.63 -10.44 20.56
N VAL A 449 -18.24 -9.86 19.52
CA VAL A 449 -17.62 -8.85 18.65
C VAL A 449 -18.14 -7.43 18.96
N ILE A 450 -19.37 -7.30 19.48
CA ILE A 450 -20.03 -6.01 19.69
C ILE A 450 -19.97 -5.57 21.17
N ASP A 451 -19.98 -6.52 22.12
CA ASP A 451 -19.74 -6.26 23.55
C ASP A 451 -18.24 -6.15 23.85
#